data_AF-A0A350PKX9-F1
#
_entry.id   AF-A0A350PKX9-F1
#
_cell.length_a   1.000
_cell.length_b   1.000
_cell.length_c   1.000
_cell.angle_alpha   90.00
_cell.angle_beta   90.00
_cell.angle_gamma   90.00
#
_symmetry.space_group_name_H-M   'P 1'
#
loop_
_entity.id
_entity.type
_entity.pdbx_description
1 polymer ?
#
loop_
_entity_poly.entity_id
_entity_poly.type
_entity_poly.pdbx_seq_one_letter_code
_entity_poly.pdbx_strand_id
1 'polypeptide(L)'
;MPNTLKFLVSQEAAYQRMLKRKPAFVVHIQTENLEHFIELDADSPEQAEIIAKNWVTNMGKTSASIRRVLYDGTLTEPFKEIK
;
A
#
# COMPACT_ATOMS: atom_id res chain seq x y z
N MET A 1 -6.22 15.37 9.54
CA MET A 1 -7.06 15.11 8.35
C MET A 1 -7.18 13.60 8.07
N PRO A 2 -8.36 12.97 8.19
CA PRO A 2 -8.51 11.51 8.12
C PRO A 2 -8.79 10.99 6.69
N ASN A 3 -8.12 11.52 5.66
CA ASN A 3 -8.45 11.23 4.25
C ASN A 3 -7.42 10.39 3.49
N THR A 4 -6.38 9.90 4.16
CA THR A 4 -5.24 9.32 3.47
C THR A 4 -5.58 7.98 2.83
N LEU A 5 -6.37 7.12 3.50
CA LEU A 5 -6.87 5.87 2.91
C LEU A 5 -7.86 6.10 1.78
N LYS A 6 -8.83 7.02 1.93
CA LYS A 6 -9.80 7.33 0.86
C LYS A 6 -9.12 7.92 -0.37
N PHE A 7 -8.10 8.74 -0.19
CA PHE A 7 -7.33 9.31 -1.29
C PHE A 7 -6.57 8.21 -2.05
N LEU A 8 -5.87 7.33 -1.35
CA LEU A 8 -5.16 6.21 -1.98
C LEU A 8 -6.14 5.25 -2.69
N VAL A 9 -7.33 5.01 -2.14
CA VAL A 9 -8.33 4.13 -2.79
C VAL A 9 -9.21 4.89 -3.81
N SER A 10 -8.99 6.20 -4.01
CA SER A 10 -9.78 7.00 -4.95
C SER A 10 -9.51 6.63 -6.41
N GLN A 11 -10.46 6.96 -7.28
CA GLN A 11 -10.33 6.81 -8.73
C GLN A 11 -9.14 7.59 -9.30
N GLU A 12 -8.83 8.78 -8.74
CA GLU A 12 -7.67 9.57 -9.14
C GLU A 12 -6.36 8.84 -8.81
N ALA A 13 -6.24 8.27 -7.61
CA ALA A 13 -5.06 7.51 -7.22
C ALA A 13 -4.88 6.24 -8.07
N ALA A 14 -5.97 5.55 -8.40
CA ALA A 14 -5.96 4.42 -9.33
C ALA A 14 -5.43 4.83 -10.72
N TYR A 15 -5.94 5.95 -11.25
CA TYR A 15 -5.47 6.50 -12.52
C TYR A 15 -3.98 6.87 -12.48
N GLN A 16 -3.52 7.53 -11.42
CA GLN A 16 -2.10 7.89 -11.25
C GLN A 16 -1.18 6.67 -11.13
N ARG A 17 -1.61 5.57 -10.49
CA ARG A 17 -0.86 4.30 -10.50
C ARG A 17 -0.63 3.81 -11.92
N MET A 18 -1.69 3.73 -12.71
CA MET A 18 -1.61 3.15 -14.05
C MET A 18 -0.89 4.03 -15.07
N LEU A 19 -0.96 5.35 -14.92
CA LEU A 19 -0.25 6.27 -15.79
C LEU A 19 1.27 6.20 -15.61
N LYS A 20 1.75 6.10 -14.35
CA LYS A 20 3.16 6.37 -14.05
C LYS A 20 3.95 5.16 -13.55
N ARG A 21 3.30 4.25 -12.82
CA ARG A 21 3.99 3.23 -12.00
C ARG A 21 3.65 1.79 -12.41
N LYS A 22 2.40 1.53 -12.78
CA LYS A 22 1.85 0.21 -13.15
C LYS A 22 2.26 -0.93 -12.20
N PRO A 23 2.14 -0.74 -10.87
CA PRO A 23 2.50 -1.79 -9.92
C PRO A 23 1.53 -2.97 -10.01
N ALA A 24 2.01 -4.18 -9.71
CA ALA A 24 1.13 -5.35 -9.54
C ALA A 24 0.52 -5.40 -8.12
N PHE A 25 1.25 -4.86 -7.14
CA PHE A 25 0.90 -4.84 -5.73
C PHE A 25 1.28 -3.52 -5.09
N VAL A 26 0.57 -3.19 -4.03
CA VAL A 26 0.82 -2.00 -3.22
C VAL A 26 0.87 -2.41 -1.75
N VAL A 27 1.87 -1.90 -1.04
CA VAL A 27 2.03 -2.01 0.41
C VAL A 27 1.67 -0.68 1.05
N HIS A 28 0.62 -0.67 1.87
CA HIS A 28 0.29 0.46 2.71
C HIS A 28 0.90 0.28 4.09
N ILE A 29 1.74 1.21 4.51
CA ILE A 29 2.36 1.20 5.84
C ILE A 29 1.66 2.23 6.71
N GLN A 30 1.19 1.79 7.86
CA GLN A 30 0.64 2.63 8.90
C GLN A 30 1.77 3.21 9.74
N THR A 31 1.78 4.53 9.90
CA THR A 31 2.70 5.22 10.80
C THR A 31 1.98 5.64 12.08
N GLU A 32 2.74 5.97 13.14
CA GLU A 32 2.21 6.33 14.46
C GLU A 32 1.17 7.46 14.42
N ASN A 33 1.32 8.36 13.45
CA ASN A 33 0.29 9.33 13.11
C ASN A 33 -0.68 8.67 12.13
N LEU A 34 -1.83 8.21 12.62
CA LEU A 34 -2.94 7.59 11.85
C LEU A 34 -3.41 8.40 10.62
N GLU A 35 -2.95 9.63 10.49
CA GLU A 35 -3.22 10.52 9.36
C GLU A 35 -2.21 10.37 8.20
N HIS A 36 -1.11 9.64 8.37
CA HIS A 36 -0.08 9.48 7.33
C HIS A 36 0.19 8.00 7.05
N PHE A 37 -0.22 7.56 5.87
CA PHE A 37 0.11 6.25 5.32
C PHE A 37 1.13 6.42 4.20
N ILE A 38 2.05 5.47 4.12
CA ILE A 38 3.02 5.40 3.02
C ILE A 38 2.55 4.31 2.06
N GLU A 39 2.43 4.66 0.79
CA GLU A 39 2.16 3.71 -0.30
C GLU A 39 3.47 3.34 -0.98
N LEU A 40 3.78 2.05 -1.03
CA LEU A 40 4.94 1.52 -1.75
C LEU A 40 4.51 0.50 -2.79
N ASP A 41 5.11 0.57 -3.97
CA ASP A 41 4.84 -0.35 -5.06
C ASP A 41 5.63 -1.64 -4.93
N ALA A 42 5.05 -2.73 -5.42
CA ALA A 42 5.69 -4.02 -5.57
C ALA A 42 5.21 -4.74 -6.83
N ASP A 43 6.07 -5.55 -7.42
CA ASP A 43 5.81 -6.29 -8.64
C ASP A 43 5.38 -7.75 -8.36
N SER A 44 5.68 -8.25 -7.15
CA SER A 44 5.31 -9.60 -6.71
C SER A 44 4.81 -9.60 -5.26
N PRO A 45 4.00 -10.58 -4.86
CA PRO A 45 3.53 -10.70 -3.49
C PRO A 45 4.68 -10.97 -2.50
N GLU A 46 5.73 -11.69 -2.92
CA GLU A 46 6.93 -11.95 -2.10
C GLU A 46 7.70 -10.65 -1.85
N GLN A 47 7.90 -9.82 -2.89
CA GLN A 47 8.54 -8.52 -2.74
C GLN A 47 7.73 -7.60 -1.81
N ALA A 48 6.41 -7.57 -2.00
CA ALA A 48 5.51 -6.80 -1.15
C ALA A 48 5.60 -7.23 0.32
N GLU A 49 5.73 -8.54 0.58
CA GLU A 49 5.90 -9.08 1.92
C GLU A 49 7.26 -8.72 2.53
N ILE A 50 8.35 -8.78 1.74
CA ILE A 50 9.67 -8.36 2.20
C ILE A 50 9.65 -6.89 2.60
N ILE A 51 9.04 -6.03 1.78
CA ILE A 51 8.87 -4.61 2.08
C ILE A 51 8.08 -4.44 3.38
N ALA A 52 6.90 -5.05 3.48
CA ALA A 52 6.04 -4.94 4.65
C ALA A 52 6.74 -5.38 5.95
N LYS A 53 7.43 -6.53 5.93
CA LYS A 53 8.20 -7.03 7.08
C LYS A 53 9.34 -6.10 7.46
N ASN A 54 10.10 -5.61 6.48
CA ASN A 54 11.20 -4.70 6.75
C ASN A 54 10.72 -3.41 7.44
N TRP A 55 9.60 -2.86 7.00
CA TRP A 55 9.05 -1.64 7.61
C TRP A 55 8.49 -1.86 9.01
N VAL A 56 7.77 -2.96 9.25
CA VAL A 56 7.20 -3.26 10.56
C VAL A 56 8.31 -3.65 11.55
N THR A 57 9.12 -4.65 11.20
CA THR A 57 10.10 -5.23 12.13
C THR A 57 11.36 -4.38 12.27
N ASN A 58 11.92 -3.87 11.17
CA ASN A 58 13.22 -3.20 11.22
C ASN A 58 13.11 -1.67 11.35
N MET A 59 11.98 -1.07 10.92
CA MET A 59 11.75 0.37 11.02
C MET A 59 10.73 0.77 12.10
N GLY A 60 10.24 -0.19 12.88
CA GLY A 60 9.35 0.03 14.02
C GLY A 60 7.99 0.63 13.66
N LYS A 61 7.49 0.37 12.44
CA LYS A 61 6.16 0.86 12.05
C LYS A 61 5.05 -0.03 12.61
N THR A 62 3.89 0.58 12.84
CA THR A 62 2.78 -0.05 13.57
C THR A 62 2.15 -1.22 12.83
N SER A 63 1.98 -1.11 11.52
CA SER A 63 1.44 -2.18 10.70
C SER A 63 1.68 -1.92 9.21
N ALA A 64 1.52 -2.95 8.39
CA ALA A 64 1.48 -2.85 6.94
C ALA A 64 0.41 -3.78 6.35
N SER A 65 -0.28 -3.33 5.30
CA SER A 65 -1.27 -4.11 4.56
C SER A 65 -0.88 -4.20 3.09
N ILE A 66 -1.03 -5.39 2.49
CA ILE A 66 -0.68 -5.65 1.11
C ILE A 66 -1.96 -5.83 0.29
N ARG A 67 -2.06 -5.09 -0.81
CA ARG A 67 -3.21 -5.09 -1.72
C ARG A 67 -2.73 -5.37 -3.14
N ARG A 68 -3.54 -6.11 -3.91
CA ARG A 68 -3.32 -6.29 -5.35
C ARG A 68 -3.91 -5.13 -6.12
N VAL A 69 -3.19 -4.67 -7.15
CA VAL A 69 -3.66 -3.65 -8.09
C VAL A 69 -4.39 -4.34 -9.25
N LEU A 70 -5.60 -3.88 -9.54
CA LEU A 70 -6.40 -4.33 -10.67
C LEU A 70 -5.98 -3.62 -11.95
N TYR A 71 -6.46 -4.10 -13.10
CA TYR A 71 -6.07 -3.58 -14.41
C TYR A 71 -6.38 -2.08 -14.60
N ASP A 72 -7.39 -1.56 -13.88
CA ASP A 72 -7.78 -0.15 -13.87
C ASP A 72 -7.04 0.69 -12.80
N GLY A 73 -6.11 0.08 -12.06
CA GLY A 73 -5.35 0.72 -11.00
C GLY A 73 -6.04 0.72 -9.64
N THR A 74 -7.27 0.22 -9.53
CA THR A 74 -7.98 0.10 -8.26
C THR A 74 -7.35 -0.98 -7.39
N LEU A 75 -7.58 -0.92 -6.08
CA LEU A 75 -7.00 -1.86 -5.13
C LEU A 75 -8.06 -2.84 -4.64
N THR A 76 -7.66 -4.10 -4.50
CA THR A 76 -8.42 -5.12 -3.78
C THR A 76 -8.43 -4.87 -2.27
N GLU A 77 -9.29 -5.59 -1.56
CA GLU A 77 -9.16 -5.73 -0.10
C GLU A 77 -7.78 -6.32 0.27
N PRO A 78 -7.22 -6.00 1.44
CA PRO A 78 -5.95 -6.55 1.86
C PRO A 78 -6.02 -8.07 1.90
N PHE A 79 -5.13 -8.73 1.17
CA PHE A 79 -5.01 -10.19 1.27
C PHE A 79 -4.01 -10.60 2.36
N LYS A 80 -3.20 -9.66 2.85
CA LYS A 80 -2.24 -9.89 3.92
C LYS A 80 -1.99 -8.61 4.73
N GLU A 81 -1.93 -8.78 6.05
CA GLU A 81 -1.56 -7.74 7.00
C GLU A 81 -0.42 -8.22 7.89
N ILE A 82 0.47 -7.30 8.25
CA ILE A 82 1.64 -7.54 9.10
C ILE A 82 1.60 -6.49 10.22
N LYS A 83 1.82 -6.94 11.46
CA LYS A 83 1.80 -6.14 12.69
C LYS A 83 3.05 -6.42 13.50
#